data_AF-A0A3B8QSZ6-F1
#
_entry.id   AF-A0A3B8QSZ6-F1
#
_cell.length_a   1.000
_cell.length_b   1.000
_cell.length_c   1.000
_cell.angle_alpha   90.00
_cell.angle_beta   90.00
_cell.angle_gamma   90.00
#
_symmetry.space_group_name_H-M   'P 1'
#
loop_
_entity.id
_entity.type
_entity.pdbx_description
1 polymer ?
#
loop_
_entity_poly.entity_id
_entity_poly.type
_entity_poly.pdbx_seq_one_letter_code
_entity_poly.pdbx_strand_id
1 'polypeptide(L)' 'DFMGWYMAETNRKLGISLSDARNQYLAYHEGRGGYARGSHRKKSWLLRVADKVERRSQMYANQLRNCRARGL' A
#
# COMPACT_ATOMS: atom_id res chain seq x y z
N ASP A 1 6.45 -8.87 -11.73
CA ASP A 1 7.19 -7.60 -11.89
C ASP A 1 7.90 -7.23 -10.58
N PHE A 2 8.70 -6.16 -10.58
CA PHE A 2 9.45 -5.68 -9.40
C PHE A 2 8.53 -5.29 -8.22
N MET A 3 7.39 -4.64 -8.50
CA MET A 3 6.48 -4.16 -7.45
C MET A 3 5.85 -5.33 -6.69
N GLY A 4 5.38 -6.35 -7.41
CA GLY A 4 4.81 -7.56 -6.83
C GLY A 4 5.81 -8.29 -5.93
N TRP A 5 7.06 -8.47 -6.39
CA TRP A 5 8.13 -9.03 -5.55
C TRP A 5 8.38 -8.17 -4.31
N TYR A 6 8.45 -6.85 -4.46
CA TYR A 6 8.72 -5.96 -3.34
C TYR A 6 7.64 -6.05 -2.27
N MET A 7 6.36 -6.05 -2.66
CA MET A 7 5.23 -6.16 -1.74
C MET A 7 5.17 -7.52 -1.04
N ALA A 8 5.43 -8.62 -1.76
CA ALA A 8 5.51 -9.96 -1.16
C ALA A 8 6.64 -10.06 -0.12
N GLU A 9 7.80 -9.51 -0.44
CA GLU A 9 8.95 -9.46 0.48
C GLU A 9 8.67 -8.53 1.68
N THR A 10 7.95 -7.43 1.48
CA THR A 10 7.49 -6.54 2.55
C THR A 10 6.49 -7.23 3.46
N ASN A 11 5.55 -8.01 2.92
CA ASN A 11 4.65 -8.84 3.71
C ASN A 11 5.43 -9.85 4.56
N ARG A 12 6.38 -10.59 3.95
CA ARG A 12 7.19 -11.57 4.67
C ARG A 12 8.03 -10.96 5.80
N LYS A 13 8.62 -9.78 5.58
CA LYS A 13 9.54 -9.15 6.54
C LYS A 13 8.87 -8.28 7.60
N LEU A 14 7.77 -7.62 7.25
CA LEU A 14 7.13 -6.61 8.12
C LEU A 14 5.69 -6.97 8.51
N GLY A 15 5.15 -8.08 8.01
CA GLY A 15 3.76 -8.50 8.30
C GLY A 15 2.70 -7.61 7.65
N ILE A 16 3.09 -6.65 6.80
CA ILE A 16 2.15 -5.74 6.15
C ILE A 16 1.37 -6.51 5.10
N SER A 17 0.05 -6.59 5.25
CA SER A 17 -0.83 -7.28 4.29
C SER A 17 -0.61 -6.77 2.86
N LEU A 18 -0.75 -7.64 1.87
CA LEU A 18 -0.77 -7.22 0.45
C LEU A 18 -1.96 -6.32 0.14
N SER A 19 -3.04 -6.39 0.93
CA SER A 19 -4.21 -5.52 0.82
C SER A 19 -4.08 -4.19 1.56
N ASP A 20 -3.06 -4.02 2.41
CA ASP A 20 -2.80 -2.79 3.16
C ASP A 20 -2.01 -1.81 2.28
N ALA A 21 -2.72 -1.17 1.34
CA ALA A 21 -2.10 -0.29 0.36
C ALA A 21 -1.38 0.89 1.02
N ARG A 22 -1.95 1.42 2.11
CA ARG A 22 -1.34 2.48 2.90
C ARG A 22 0.07 2.11 3.39
N ASN A 23 0.20 1.01 4.12
CA ASN A 23 1.47 0.65 4.75
C ASN A 23 2.44 0.02 3.75
N GLN A 24 1.95 -0.64 2.68
CA GLN A 24 2.80 -1.04 1.56
C GLN A 24 3.44 0.18 0.87
N TYR A 25 2.68 1.26 0.67
CA TYR A 25 3.20 2.51 0.11
C TYR A 25 4.24 3.15 1.01
N LEU A 26 3.99 3.23 2.32
CA LEU A 26 4.94 3.78 3.28
C LEU A 26 6.25 2.95 3.33
N ALA A 27 6.15 1.61 3.29
CA ALA A 27 7.30 0.73 3.25
C ALA A 27 8.09 0.86 1.93
N TYR A 28 7.40 1.01 0.81
CA TYR A 28 8.02 1.26 -0.49
C TYR A 28 8.78 2.58 -0.52
N HIS A 29 8.17 3.66 0.01
CA HIS A 29 8.76 5.00 0.00
C HIS A 29 9.98 5.13 0.93
N GLU A 30 9.86 4.63 2.17
CA GLU A 30 10.93 4.76 3.17
C GLU A 30 11.99 3.64 3.07
N GLY A 31 11.70 2.59 2.29
CA GLY A 31 12.33 1.29 2.45
C GLY A 31 11.85 0.57 3.71
N ARG A 32 11.95 -0.77 3.72
CA ARG A 32 11.48 -1.61 4.85
C ARG A 32 12.10 -1.22 6.19
N GLY A 33 13.41 -0.96 6.22
CA GLY A 33 14.11 -0.55 7.43
C GLY A 33 13.77 0.88 7.90
N GLY A 34 13.46 1.80 6.97
CA GLY A 34 12.97 3.13 7.33
C GLY A 34 11.56 3.07 7.92
N TYR A 35 10.69 2.29 7.28
CA TYR A 35 9.33 2.03 7.79
C TYR A 35 9.34 1.41 9.18
N ALA A 36 10.13 0.35 9.40
CA ALA A 36 10.24 -0.32 10.70
C ALA A 36 10.72 0.64 11.81
N ARG A 37 11.63 1.57 11.48
CA ARG A 37 12.09 2.63 12.41
C ARG A 37 11.10 3.79 12.55
N GLY A 38 9.99 3.79 11.82
CA GLY A 38 8.96 4.82 11.89
C GLY A 38 9.34 6.17 11.28
N SER A 39 10.29 6.23 10.33
CA SER A 39 10.76 7.50 9.75
C SER A 39 9.65 8.30 9.03
N HIS A 40 8.65 7.60 8.50
CA HIS A 40 7.45 8.21 7.90
C HIS A 40 6.64 9.08 8.87
N ARG A 41 6.70 8.81 10.19
CA ARG A 41 5.91 9.53 11.20
C ARG A 41 6.28 11.00 11.31
N LYS A 42 7.51 11.35 10.94
CA LYS A 42 8.02 12.74 10.91
C LYS A 42 7.67 13.48 9.61
N LYS A 43 7.08 12.79 8.62
CA LYS A 43 6.80 13.32 7.28
C LYS A 43 5.30 13.44 7.10
N SER A 44 4.69 14.48 7.66
CA SER A 44 3.22 14.68 7.58
C SER A 44 2.69 14.69 6.14
N TRP A 45 3.50 15.17 5.18
CA TRP A 45 3.15 15.11 3.76
C TRP A 45 3.04 13.66 3.25
N LEU A 46 3.93 12.77 3.69
CA LEU A 46 3.96 11.38 3.25
C LEU A 46 2.77 10.61 3.81
N LEU A 47 2.41 10.85 5.07
CA LEU A 47 1.20 10.27 5.68
C LEU A 47 -0.05 10.65 4.87
N ARG A 48 -0.19 11.93 4.50
CA ARG A 48 -1.32 12.39 3.67
C ARG A 48 -1.36 11.72 2.30
N VAL A 49 -0.20 11.45 1.69
CA VAL A 49 -0.14 10.73 0.40
C VAL A 49 -0.50 9.26 0.59
N ALA A 50 -0.01 8.60 1.63
CA ALA A 50 -0.37 7.23 1.95
C ALA A 50 -1.89 7.07 2.13
N ASP A 51 -2.54 8.03 2.80
CA ASP A 51 -4.00 8.03 2.95
C ASP A 51 -4.72 8.23 1.60
N LYS A 52 -4.16 9.01 0.67
CA LYS A 52 -4.69 9.14 -0.70
C LYS A 52 -4.56 7.83 -1.48
N VAL A 53 -3.44 7.13 -1.33
CA VAL A 53 -3.20 5.82 -1.97
C VAL A 53 -4.21 4.79 -1.47
N GLU A 54 -4.46 4.75 -0.16
CA GLU A 54 -5.46 3.87 0.44
C GLU A 54 -6.86 4.11 -0.13
N ARG A 55 -7.31 5.37 -0.14
CA ARG A 55 -8.62 5.73 -0.72
C ARG A 55 -8.74 5.32 -2.19
N ARG A 56 -7.67 5.50 -2.97
CA ARG A 56 -7.64 5.13 -4.38
C ARG A 56 -7.67 3.61 -4.56
N SER A 57 -6.97 2.86 -3.71
CA SER A 57 -7.03 1.39 -3.69
C SER A 57 -8.45 0.89 -3.45
N GLN A 58 -9.13 1.43 -2.45
CA GLN A 58 -10.52 1.08 -2.14
C GLN A 58 -11.48 1.43 -3.28
N MET A 59 -11.32 2.61 -3.89
CA MET A 59 -12.10 3.02 -5.06
C MET A 59 -11.93 2.03 -6.22
N TYR A 60 -10.70 1.63 -6.54
CA TYR A 60 -10.45 0.66 -7.60
C TYR A 60 -10.93 -0.75 -7.26
N ALA A 61 -10.83 -1.17 -6.01
CA ALA A 61 -11.42 -2.44 -5.57
C ALA A 61 -12.94 -2.44 -5.79
N ASN A 62 -13.63 -1.34 -5.44
CA ASN A 62 -15.06 -1.19 -5.66
C ASN A 62 -15.40 -1.19 -7.17
N GLN A 63 -14.68 -0.42 -7.97
CA GLN A 63 -14.86 -0.37 -9.42
C GLN A 63 -14.66 -1.74 -10.07
N LEU A 64 -13.63 -2.48 -9.67
CA LEU A 64 -13.36 -3.82 -10.19
C LEU A 64 -14.47 -4.82 -9.84
N ARG A 65 -14.98 -4.79 -8.59
CA ARG A 65 -16.13 -5.61 -8.21
C ARG A 65 -17.36 -5.29 -9.07
N ASN A 66 -17.62 -4.00 -9.31
CA ASN A 66 -18.74 -3.57 -10.14
C ASN A 66 -18.56 -3.95 -11.62
N CYS A 67 -17.36 -3.85 -12.18
CA CYS A 67 -17.10 -4.29 -13.55
C CYS A 67 -17.31 -5.80 -13.72
N ARG A 68 -16.87 -6.60 -12.74
CA ARG A 68 -17.09 -8.05 -12.75
C ARG A 68 -18.58 -8.41 -12.63
N ALA A 69 -19.34 -7.65 -11.85
CA ALA A 69 -20.79 -7.83 -11.75
C ALA A 69 -21.55 -7.42 -13.01
N ARG A 70 -21.02 -6.46 -13.80
CA ARG A 70 -21.63 -5.99 -15.06
C ARG A 70 -21.23 -6.80 -16.30
N GLY A 71 -20.18 -7.61 -16.21
CA GLY A 71 -19.71 -8.49 -17.29
C GLY A 71 -20.32 -9.89 -17.24
N LEU A 72 -21.40 -10.07 -16.47
CA LEU A 72 -22.30 -11.23 -16.46
C LEU A 72 -23.59 -10.85 -17.18
#